data_AF-A0A6G4UD42-F1
#
_entry.id   AF-A0A6G4UD42-F1
#
_cell.length_a   1.000
_cell.length_b   1.000
_cell.length_c   1.000
_cell.angle_alpha   90.00
_cell.angle_beta   90.00
_cell.angle_gamma   90.00
#
_symmetry.space_group_name_H-M   'P 1'
#
loop_
_entity.id
_entity.type
_entity.pdbx_description
1 polymer ?
#
loop_
_entity_poly.entity_id
_entity_poly.type
_entity_poly.pdbx_seq_one_letter_code
_entity_poly.pdbx_strand_id
1 'polypeptide(L)'
;MTLTSPLPLPRPPLVRLGIAPPSPLPRMIDGAWWPRSRDLITELPTLIAALPLAWGQITVATVSGAMWSALPSRMFVANHVVRLSRTSSAHGPHTICLLAPGKGRWDLLVVPPETTAHEAGRLLAAEGRAA
;
A
#
# COMPACT_ATOMS: atom_id res chain seq x y z
N MET A 1 -13.65 38.33 -22.79
CA MET A 1 -12.43 37.50 -22.68
C MET A 1 -12.75 36.37 -21.72
N THR A 2 -12.95 35.15 -22.23
CA THR A 2 -13.36 34.00 -21.39
C THR A 2 -12.12 33.18 -21.06
N LEU A 3 -11.74 33.14 -19.79
CA LEU A 3 -10.65 32.30 -19.29
C LEU A 3 -11.12 30.83 -19.34
N THR A 4 -10.46 30.04 -20.19
CA THR A 4 -10.66 28.60 -20.26
C THR A 4 -10.24 27.98 -18.92
N SER A 5 -11.17 27.35 -18.22
CA SER A 5 -10.86 26.58 -17.01
C SER A 5 -10.00 25.39 -17.41
N PRO A 6 -8.81 25.18 -16.82
CA PRO A 6 -7.99 24.03 -17.15
C PRO A 6 -8.74 22.75 -16.71
N LEU A 7 -8.91 21.83 -17.66
CA LEU A 7 -9.48 20.51 -17.42
C LEU A 7 -8.78 19.88 -16.19
N PRO A 8 -9.51 19.39 -15.19
CA PRO A 8 -8.90 18.69 -14.07
C PRO A 8 -8.19 17.47 -14.64
N LEU A 9 -6.85 17.46 -14.54
CA LEU A 9 -6.02 16.29 -14.83
C LEU A 9 -6.65 15.09 -14.11
N PRO A 10 -6.76 13.91 -14.76
CA PRO A 10 -7.22 12.71 -14.08
C PRO A 10 -6.29 12.49 -12.89
N ARG A 11 -6.80 12.82 -11.69
CA ARG A 11 -6.09 12.54 -10.45
C ARG A 11 -5.87 11.03 -10.46
N PRO A 12 -4.63 10.53 -10.36
CA PRO A 12 -4.44 9.09 -10.18
C PRO A 12 -5.36 8.67 -9.03
N PRO A 13 -6.06 7.53 -9.15
CA PRO A 13 -7.06 7.13 -8.17
C PRO A 13 -6.43 7.24 -6.79
N LEU A 14 -6.99 8.13 -5.96
CA LEU A 14 -6.45 8.45 -4.64
C LEU A 14 -6.31 7.14 -3.87
N VAL A 15 -5.07 6.66 -3.76
CA VAL A 15 -4.77 5.53 -2.91
C VAL A 15 -5.10 5.96 -1.49
N ARG A 16 -5.87 5.12 -0.81
CA ARG A 16 -6.29 5.36 0.57
C ARG A 16 -5.21 4.79 1.47
N LEU A 17 -4.20 5.60 1.74
CA LEU A 17 -2.99 5.19 2.45
C LEU A 17 -2.71 6.20 3.56
N GLY A 18 -2.54 5.69 4.77
CA GLY A 18 -2.04 6.42 5.93
C GLY A 18 -0.66 5.87 6.28
N ILE A 19 0.37 6.70 6.22
CA ILE A 19 1.75 6.28 6.52
C ILE A 19 2.18 7.00 7.77
N ALA A 20 2.75 6.25 8.72
CA ALA A 20 3.30 6.86 9.91
C ALA A 20 4.55 7.68 9.54
N PRO A 21 4.76 8.87 10.14
CA PRO A 21 5.97 9.65 9.91
C PRO A 21 7.21 8.84 10.31
N PRO A 22 8.38 9.01 9.67
CA PRO A 22 9.59 8.26 10.03
C PRO A 22 9.88 8.35 11.53
N SER A 23 10.05 7.20 12.19
CA SER A 23 10.37 7.14 13.62
C SER A 23 11.65 6.32 13.82
N PRO A 24 12.54 6.74 14.75
CA PRO A 24 13.73 5.97 15.10
C PRO A 24 13.40 4.68 15.87
N LEU A 25 12.16 4.52 16.35
CA LEU A 25 11.73 3.31 17.04
C LEU A 25 11.27 2.24 16.03
N PRO A 26 11.69 0.97 16.19
CA PRO A 26 11.18 -0.12 15.37
C PRO A 26 9.68 -0.26 15.60
N ARG A 27 8.89 -0.07 14.55
CA ARG A 27 7.44 -0.30 14.57
C ARG A 27 7.12 -1.58 13.83
N MET A 28 6.11 -2.28 14.33
CA MET A 28 5.62 -3.51 13.71
C MET A 28 4.77 -3.21 12.46
N ILE A 29 4.22 -1.99 12.36
CA ILE A 29 3.41 -1.49 11.25
C ILE A 29 3.85 -0.04 10.96
N ASP A 30 4.23 0.22 9.71
CA ASP A 30 4.67 1.52 9.18
C ASP A 30 3.53 2.34 8.57
N GLY A 31 2.34 1.75 8.43
CA GLY A 31 1.15 2.43 7.96
C GLY A 31 -0.01 1.48 7.68
N ALA A 32 -1.10 2.05 7.16
CA ALA A 32 -2.28 1.32 6.73
C ALA A 32 -2.67 1.71 5.31
N TRP A 33 -3.14 0.73 4.57
CA TRP A 33 -3.58 0.82 3.20
C TRP A 33 -4.97 0.21 3.06
N TRP A 34 -5.88 0.96 2.42
CA TRP A 34 -7.23 0.50 2.13
C TRP A 34 -7.42 0.31 0.61
N PRO A 35 -7.20 -0.91 0.10
CA PRO A 35 -7.46 -1.23 -1.31
C PRO A 35 -8.92 -1.00 -1.69
N ARG A 36 -9.19 -0.73 -2.98
CA ARG A 36 -10.56 -0.64 -3.51
C ARG A 36 -11.14 -2.01 -3.84
N SER A 37 -10.27 -2.98 -4.13
CA SER A 37 -10.62 -4.32 -4.60
C SER A 37 -9.68 -5.39 -4.05
N ARG A 38 -10.09 -6.66 -4.13
CA ARG A 38 -9.23 -7.82 -3.79
C ARG A 38 -8.31 -8.25 -4.95
N ASP A 39 -8.15 -7.40 -5.96
CA ASP A 39 -7.24 -7.63 -7.08
C ASP A 39 -5.91 -6.93 -6.83
N LEU A 40 -4.91 -7.69 -6.39
CA LEU A 40 -3.59 -7.14 -6.11
C LEU A 40 -2.91 -6.59 -7.38
N ILE A 41 -3.30 -7.06 -8.56
CA ILE A 41 -2.68 -6.66 -9.84
C ILE A 41 -2.99 -5.21 -10.19
N THR A 42 -4.21 -4.76 -9.92
CA THR A 42 -4.61 -3.36 -10.16
C THR A 42 -4.22 -2.44 -8.99
N GLU A 43 -4.18 -3.01 -7.79
CA GLU A 43 -4.01 -2.27 -6.55
C GLU A 43 -2.53 -1.99 -6.23
N LEU A 44 -1.64 -2.96 -6.45
CA LEU A 44 -0.20 -2.85 -6.14
C LEU A 44 0.51 -1.72 -6.91
N PRO A 45 0.28 -1.50 -8.23
CA PRO A 45 0.89 -0.40 -8.95
C PRO A 45 0.49 0.97 -8.38
N THR A 46 -0.78 1.10 -8.03
CA THR A 46 -1.31 2.33 -7.44
C THR A 46 -0.74 2.55 -6.04
N LEU A 47 -0.61 1.48 -5.24
CA LEU A 47 0.04 1.53 -3.93
C LEU A 47 1.48 2.02 -4.06
N ILE A 48 2.30 1.36 -4.89
CA ILE A 48 3.72 1.69 -5.06
C ILE A 48 3.90 3.12 -5.58
N ALA A 49 3.04 3.58 -6.49
CA ALA A 49 3.07 4.95 -6.99
C ALA A 49 2.74 6.01 -5.92
N ALA A 50 1.97 5.63 -4.89
CA ALA A 50 1.60 6.51 -3.78
C ALA A 50 2.56 6.41 -2.57
N LEU A 51 3.51 5.46 -2.59
CA LEU A 51 4.51 5.33 -1.52
C LEU A 51 5.49 6.51 -1.54
N PRO A 52 6.03 6.91 -0.38
CA PRO A 52 7.04 7.95 -0.30
C PRO A 52 8.31 7.49 -1.01
N LEU A 53 8.95 8.40 -1.75
CA LEU A 53 10.25 8.16 -2.38
C LEU A 53 11.32 7.70 -1.37
N ALA A 54 11.16 8.06 -0.08
CA ALA A 54 12.03 7.65 1.01
C ALA A 54 12.09 6.12 1.21
N TRP A 55 11.01 5.40 0.88
CA TRP A 55 10.92 3.95 1.03
C TRP A 55 11.72 3.20 -0.05
N GLY A 56 12.04 3.89 -1.15
CA GLY A 56 12.82 3.35 -2.26
C GLY A 56 12.04 2.46 -3.21
N GLN A 57 12.76 1.70 -4.04
CA GLN A 57 12.16 0.79 -5.01
C GLN A 57 11.78 -0.53 -4.35
N ILE A 58 10.49 -0.82 -4.31
CA ILE A 58 9.96 -2.05 -3.74
C ILE A 58 10.23 -3.23 -4.68
N THR A 59 10.99 -4.23 -4.26
CA THR A 59 11.31 -5.39 -5.12
C THR A 59 10.57 -6.65 -4.72
N VAL A 60 10.09 -6.73 -3.49
CA VAL A 60 9.29 -7.85 -3.00
C VAL A 60 8.11 -7.32 -2.22
N ALA A 61 6.92 -7.84 -2.53
CA ALA A 61 5.69 -7.59 -1.79
C ALA A 61 5.13 -8.92 -1.32
N THR A 62 5.07 -9.10 0.00
CA THR A 62 4.55 -10.31 0.63
C THR A 62 3.21 -10.00 1.24
N VAL A 63 2.18 -10.73 0.87
CA VAL A 63 0.80 -10.50 1.34
C VAL A 63 0.22 -11.74 2.00
N SER A 64 -0.73 -11.55 2.92
CA SER A 64 -1.58 -12.63 3.41
C SER A 64 -2.45 -13.19 2.28
N GLY A 65 -2.23 -14.45 1.91
CA GLY A 65 -2.85 -15.06 0.73
C GLY A 65 -4.38 -15.24 0.81
N ALA A 66 -4.98 -15.16 2.00
CA ALA A 66 -6.41 -15.40 2.20
C ALA A 66 -7.30 -14.25 1.69
N MET A 67 -6.73 -13.05 1.53
CA MET A 67 -7.45 -11.82 1.19
C MET A 67 -7.48 -11.52 -0.33
N TRP A 68 -6.51 -12.03 -1.10
CA TRP A 68 -6.29 -11.64 -2.49
C TRP A 68 -6.75 -12.72 -3.48
N SER A 69 -7.49 -12.31 -4.51
CA SER A 69 -8.05 -13.23 -5.50
C SER A 69 -7.00 -13.73 -6.50
N ALA A 70 -6.18 -12.82 -7.03
CA ALA A 70 -5.11 -13.11 -7.97
C ALA A 70 -3.76 -12.64 -7.41
N LEU A 71 -2.75 -13.51 -7.52
CA LEU A 71 -1.42 -13.24 -6.96
C LEU A 71 -0.37 -13.88 -7.87
N PRO A 72 0.00 -13.21 -8.99
CA PRO A 72 1.04 -13.71 -9.88
C PRO A 72 2.37 -13.72 -9.12
N SER A 73 3.31 -14.62 -9.45
CA SER A 73 4.58 -14.69 -8.70
C SER A 73 5.47 -13.44 -8.88
N ARG A 74 5.29 -12.71 -9.99
CA ARG A 74 6.04 -11.50 -10.35
C ARG A 74 5.17 -10.55 -11.14
N MET A 75 5.46 -9.25 -11.03
CA MET A 75 4.74 -8.19 -11.71
C MET A 75 5.70 -7.07 -12.11
N PHE A 76 5.45 -6.43 -13.25
CA PHE A 76 6.17 -5.22 -13.62
C PHE A 76 5.40 -3.99 -13.12
N VAL A 77 6.01 -3.22 -12.22
CA VAL A 77 5.43 -2.04 -11.60
C VAL A 77 6.46 -0.92 -11.58
N ALA A 78 6.08 0.31 -11.92
CA ALA A 78 6.95 1.49 -11.85
C ALA A 78 8.37 1.24 -12.41
N ASN A 79 8.42 0.67 -13.62
CA ASN A 79 9.64 0.32 -14.35
C ASN A 79 10.56 -0.75 -13.71
N HIS A 80 10.09 -1.52 -12.72
CA HIS A 80 10.84 -2.61 -12.11
C HIS A 80 9.97 -3.85 -11.85
N VAL A 81 10.62 -4.99 -11.59
CA VAL A 81 9.92 -6.23 -11.27
C VAL A 81 9.73 -6.35 -9.76
N VAL A 82 8.47 -6.44 -9.34
CA VAL A 82 8.07 -6.74 -7.98
C VAL A 82 7.75 -8.22 -7.89
N ARG A 83 8.47 -8.94 -7.04
CA ARG A 83 8.12 -10.31 -6.69
C ARG A 83 6.99 -10.31 -5.70
N LEU A 84 5.95 -11.08 -5.97
CA LEU A 84 4.83 -11.24 -5.04
C LEU A 84 4.92 -12.60 -4.37
N SER A 85 4.80 -12.59 -3.06
CA SER A 85 4.83 -13.81 -2.25
C SER A 85 3.61 -13.89 -1.35
N ARG A 86 3.12 -15.10 -1.09
CA ARG A 86 2.13 -15.33 -0.04
C ARG A 86 2.85 -15.65 1.25
N THR A 87 2.49 -14.98 2.34
CA THR A 87 2.86 -15.44 3.69
C THR A 87 1.75 -16.31 4.25
N SER A 88 2.13 -17.41 4.90
CA SER A 88 1.19 -18.39 5.47
C SER A 88 0.79 -18.08 6.91
N SER A 89 1.53 -17.22 7.62
CA SER A 89 1.40 -17.17 9.09
C SER A 89 2.19 -16.06 9.81
N ALA A 90 3.17 -15.42 9.18
CA ALA A 90 4.14 -14.62 9.96
C ALA A 90 3.73 -13.16 10.19
N HIS A 91 2.81 -12.63 9.38
CA HIS A 91 2.29 -11.26 9.52
C HIS A 91 0.77 -11.40 9.51
N GLY A 92 0.07 -10.67 10.38
CA GLY A 92 -1.36 -10.87 10.65
C GLY A 92 -2.25 -10.94 9.39
N PRO A 93 -3.51 -11.43 9.52
CA PRO A 93 -4.38 -11.80 8.39
C PRO A 93 -4.60 -10.70 7.34
N HIS A 94 -4.26 -9.46 7.67
CA HIS A 94 -4.49 -8.24 6.92
C HIS A 94 -3.22 -7.38 6.85
N THR A 95 -2.08 -7.95 6.45
CA THR A 95 -0.83 -7.19 6.30
C THR A 95 -0.13 -7.46 4.98
N ILE A 96 0.56 -6.44 4.48
CA ILE A 96 1.45 -6.49 3.32
C ILE A 96 2.83 -5.99 3.74
N CYS A 97 3.84 -6.82 3.51
CA CYS A 97 5.25 -6.52 3.77
C CYS A 97 5.94 -6.16 2.45
N LEU A 98 6.50 -4.96 2.38
CA LEU A 98 7.22 -4.44 1.23
C LEU A 98 8.71 -4.40 1.56
N LEU A 99 9.53 -5.01 0.71
CA LEU A 99 10.99 -5.01 0.84
C LEU A 99 11.60 -4.16 -0.26
N ALA A 100 12.40 -3.18 0.17
CA ALA A 100 13.19 -2.32 -0.69
C ALA A 100 14.68 -2.57 -0.43
N PRO A 101 15.44 -3.07 -1.42
CA PRO A 101 16.87 -3.30 -1.27
C PRO A 101 17.59 -2.00 -0.90
N GLY A 102 18.41 -2.04 0.16
CA GLY A 102 19.15 -0.87 0.65
C GLY A 102 18.34 0.16 1.46
N LYS A 103 17.02 -0.03 1.61
CA LYS A 103 16.15 0.81 2.45
C LYS A 103 15.55 0.07 3.63
N GLY A 104 15.21 -1.20 3.45
CA GLY A 104 14.71 -2.05 4.52
C GLY A 104 13.34 -2.67 4.21
N ARG A 105 12.64 -2.99 5.29
CA ARG A 105 11.33 -3.65 5.27
C ARG A 105 10.29 -2.67 5.81
N TRP A 106 9.14 -2.64 5.14
CA TRP A 106 8.01 -1.82 5.50
C TRP A 106 6.76 -2.69 5.62
N ASP A 107 6.09 -2.63 6.75
CA ASP A 107 4.87 -3.39 7.00
C ASP A 107 3.65 -2.48 6.97
N LEU A 108 2.69 -2.78 6.10
CA LEU A 108 1.44 -2.04 6.00
C LEU A 108 0.27 -2.92 6.41
N LEU A 109 -0.63 -2.38 7.23
CA LEU A 109 -1.93 -2.97 7.50
C LEU A 109 -2.83 -2.81 6.27
N VAL A 110 -3.42 -3.89 5.78
CA VAL A 110 -4.36 -3.88 4.66
C VAL A 110 -5.78 -3.92 5.21
N VAL A 111 -6.53 -2.83 5.08
CA VAL A 111 -7.94 -2.81 5.46
C VAL A 111 -8.75 -3.51 4.38
N PRO A 112 -9.60 -4.51 4.69
CA PRO A 112 -10.45 -5.14 3.68
C PRO A 112 -11.33 -4.13 2.94
N PRO A 113 -11.57 -4.29 1.62
CA PRO A 113 -12.41 -3.37 0.87
C PRO A 113 -13.88 -3.39 1.34
N GLU A 114 -14.32 -4.47 2.00
CA GLU A 114 -15.65 -4.59 2.61
C GLU A 114 -15.81 -3.79 3.90
N THR A 115 -14.71 -3.32 4.49
CA THR A 115 -14.75 -2.48 5.69
C THR A 115 -15.43 -1.15 5.37
N THR A 116 -16.30 -0.69 6.28
CA THR A 116 -17.02 0.58 6.09
C THR A 116 -16.04 1.75 6.04
N ALA A 117 -16.39 2.78 5.28
CA ALA A 117 -15.52 3.96 5.12
C ALA A 117 -15.18 4.65 6.44
N HIS A 118 -16.09 4.59 7.41
CA HIS A 118 -15.85 5.12 8.75
C HIS A 118 -14.76 4.32 9.48
N GLU A 119 -14.89 3.00 9.56
CA GLU A 119 -13.89 2.14 10.21
C GLU A 119 -12.55 2.19 9.51
N ALA A 120 -12.54 2.12 8.18
CA ALA A 120 -11.32 2.21 7.41
C ALA A 120 -10.62 3.57 7.61
N GLY A 121 -11.40 4.66 7.66
CA GLY A 121 -10.87 5.99 8.00
C GLY A 121 -10.23 6.03 9.39
N ARG A 122 -10.83 5.38 10.39
CA ARG A 122 -10.25 5.27 11.74
C ARG A 122 -8.96 4.47 11.76
N LEU A 123 -8.90 3.33 11.05
CA LEU A 123 -7.69 2.51 10.96
C LEU A 123 -6.55 3.25 10.24
N LEU A 124 -6.85 3.88 9.10
CA LEU A 124 -5.88 4.70 8.37
C LEU A 124 -5.35 5.86 9.24
N ALA A 125 -6.22 6.50 10.02
CA ALA A 125 -5.84 7.56 10.93
C ALA A 125 -5.06 7.05 12.15
N ALA A 126 -5.36 5.85 12.66
CA ALA A 126 -4.65 5.26 13.80
C ALA A 126 -3.20 4.94 13.43
N GLU A 127 -3.00 4.23 12.30
CA GLU A 127 -1.66 3.83 11.86
C GLU A 127 -0.86 5.00 11.28
N GLY A 128 -1.51 5.95 10.59
CA GLY A 128 -0.86 7.15 10.06
C GLY A 128 -0.43 8.16 11.14
N ARG A 129 -0.88 8.00 12.39
CA ARG A 129 -0.68 8.96 13.48
C ARG A 129 0.22 8.44 14.60
N ALA A 130 0.90 7.30 14.40
CA ALA A 130 1.84 6.79 15.39
C ALA A 130 2.96 7.81 15.64
N ALA A 131 2.78 8.59 16.70
CA ALA A 131 3.73 9.50 17.33
C ALA A 131 4.15 8.87 18.65
#